data_AF-A0AA35WAR2-F1
#
_entry.id   AF-A0AA35WAR2-F1
#
_cell.length_a   1.000
_cell.length_b   1.000
_cell.length_c   1.000
_cell.angle_alpha   90.00
_cell.angle_beta   90.00
_cell.angle_gamma   90.00
#
_symmetry.space_group_name_H-M   'P 1'
#
loop_
_entity.id
_entity.type
_entity.pdbx_description
1 polymer ?
#
loop_
_entity_poly.entity_id
_entity_poly.type
_entity_poly.pdbx_seq_one_letter_code
_entity_poly.pdbx_strand_id
1 'polypeptide(L)'
;MPFVEDTAVSPEKLPQFVKRFDEIVRAHGTEAGYYGHASVGCLHIRPLINLKESEGVSKMVSISDEISDLVLEYGGSLSGEHGDGLVRSPYNEKMFGSQIYDAFRDVKRAFDPDGIMNPGKIVDSPPMTNSLRISPQYKPIEIETAFAYKEEGSFAHAIEMCNGQGACRKVLGGTMCPSYMVTRDEEHSTRGRANALRGAMSGALPHESLTSERMMAVMDLCLECKGCKAECPSNVDMAKLKYEFMDKYKKKNGYSLRDRLMGDVAFFNKLASPLAPLTNLPLKSAIGKEILERYAGIDKRRELPMLASQTFRQWFRASGGSPASDAKHGTVVLFPDTFTNYNHPSWGLRR
;
A
#
# COMPACT_ATOMS: atom_id res chain seq x y z
N MET A 1 -2.25 9.30 -14.04
CA MET A 1 -3.20 8.16 -14.14
C MET A 1 -2.94 7.45 -15.47
N PRO A 2 -3.01 6.12 -15.58
CA PRO A 2 -2.94 5.45 -16.89
C PRO A 2 -4.28 5.59 -17.63
N PHE A 3 -4.34 6.40 -18.69
CA PHE A 3 -5.57 6.63 -19.45
C PHE A 3 -5.39 6.48 -20.98
N VAL A 4 -4.17 6.64 -21.49
CA VAL A 4 -3.77 6.38 -22.89
C VAL A 4 -2.54 5.46 -22.98
N GLU A 5 -2.25 4.71 -21.92
CA GLU A 5 -1.19 3.70 -21.98
C GLU A 5 -1.68 2.43 -22.67
N ASP A 6 -0.76 1.48 -22.93
CA ASP A 6 -1.08 0.14 -23.45
C ASP A 6 -1.61 0.15 -24.89
N THR A 7 -1.19 1.15 -25.67
CA THR A 7 -1.50 1.20 -27.11
C THR A 7 -0.60 0.23 -27.87
N ALA A 8 -1.16 -0.50 -28.83
CA ALA A 8 -0.41 -1.42 -29.67
C ALA A 8 -0.54 -1.08 -31.16
N VAL A 9 0.59 -1.02 -31.87
CA VAL A 9 0.66 -0.87 -33.34
C VAL A 9 1.70 -1.84 -33.89
N SER A 10 1.70 -2.12 -35.19
CA SER A 10 2.74 -2.97 -35.77
C SER A 10 4.16 -2.44 -35.45
N PRO A 11 5.13 -3.30 -35.08
CA PRO A 11 6.47 -2.87 -34.64
C PRO A 11 7.19 -1.92 -35.62
N GLU A 12 7.02 -2.14 -36.93
CA GLU A 12 7.61 -1.31 -37.99
C GLU A 12 7.09 0.14 -38.00
N LYS A 13 5.92 0.38 -37.41
CA LYS A 13 5.31 1.71 -37.31
C LYS A 13 5.66 2.45 -36.01
N LEU A 14 6.23 1.74 -35.02
CA LEU A 14 6.52 2.30 -33.69
C LEU A 14 7.31 3.61 -33.72
N PRO A 15 8.39 3.78 -34.51
CA PRO A 15 9.17 5.02 -34.46
C PRO A 15 8.34 6.26 -34.81
N GLN A 16 7.48 6.15 -35.82
CA GLN A 16 6.62 7.25 -36.25
C GLN A 16 5.44 7.44 -35.29
N PHE A 17 4.84 6.35 -34.81
CA PHE A 17 3.76 6.39 -33.84
C PHE A 17 4.18 7.08 -32.54
N VAL A 18 5.34 6.71 -31.96
CA VAL A 18 5.89 7.33 -30.75
C VAL A 18 6.15 8.81 -30.96
N LYS A 19 6.73 9.20 -32.10
CA LYS A 19 6.99 10.61 -32.41
C LYS A 19 5.70 11.43 -32.40
N ARG A 20 4.65 10.94 -33.05
CA ARG A 20 3.36 11.64 -33.11
C ARG A 20 2.61 11.63 -31.78
N PHE A 21 2.74 10.56 -31.02
CA PHE A 21 2.23 10.51 -29.66
C PHE A 21 2.89 11.60 -28.80
N ASP A 22 4.22 11.72 -28.85
CA ASP A 22 4.97 12.74 -28.11
C ASP A 22 4.60 14.17 -28.55
N GLU A 23 4.36 14.39 -29.85
CA GLU A 23 3.85 15.67 -30.37
C GLU A 23 2.50 16.05 -29.75
N ILE A 24 1.55 15.11 -29.63
CA ILE A 24 0.26 15.32 -28.96
C ILE A 24 0.48 15.64 -27.48
N VAL A 25 1.27 14.84 -26.77
CA VAL A 25 1.58 15.05 -25.34
C VAL A 25 2.15 16.46 -25.10
N ARG A 26 3.11 16.89 -25.92
CA ARG A 26 3.72 18.22 -25.82
C ARG A 26 2.79 19.35 -26.22
N ALA A 27 1.91 19.15 -27.20
CA ALA A 27 0.92 20.15 -27.60
C ALA A 27 -0.05 20.50 -26.46
N HIS A 28 -0.30 19.54 -25.56
CA HIS A 28 -1.08 19.74 -24.32
C HIS A 28 -0.27 20.34 -23.15
N GLY A 29 1.00 20.69 -23.38
CA GLY A 29 1.88 21.29 -22.37
C GLY A 29 2.18 20.34 -21.21
N THR A 30 2.29 19.03 -21.48
CA THR A 30 2.70 18.03 -20.49
C THR A 30 3.83 17.16 -21.05
N GLU A 31 4.38 16.30 -20.19
CA GLU A 31 5.39 15.31 -20.52
C GLU A 31 4.85 13.91 -20.16
N ALA A 32 5.53 12.86 -20.62
CA ALA A 32 5.10 11.49 -20.36
C ALA A 32 6.28 10.58 -20.00
N GLY A 33 6.00 9.55 -19.20
CA GLY A 33 6.88 8.39 -19.07
C GLY A 33 6.67 7.43 -20.23
N TYR A 34 7.76 6.89 -20.80
CA TYR A 34 7.75 5.98 -21.94
C TYR A 34 8.43 4.66 -21.57
N TYR A 35 7.71 3.54 -21.71
CA TYR A 35 8.25 2.18 -21.60
C TYR A 35 7.31 1.23 -22.35
N GLY A 36 7.70 -0.03 -22.57
CA GLY A 36 6.86 -0.95 -23.34
C GLY A 36 7.56 -2.20 -23.84
N HIS A 37 6.81 -2.99 -24.59
CA HIS A 37 7.23 -4.22 -25.23
C HIS A 37 7.39 -3.98 -26.74
N ALA A 38 8.49 -3.33 -27.12
CA ALA A 38 8.74 -2.93 -28.51
C ALA A 38 8.69 -4.10 -29.51
N SER A 39 9.06 -5.31 -29.08
CA SER A 39 9.04 -6.52 -29.93
C SER A 39 7.65 -6.91 -30.41
N VAL A 40 6.60 -6.50 -29.68
CA VAL A 40 5.19 -6.81 -30.01
C VAL A 40 4.38 -5.55 -30.28
N GLY A 41 5.03 -4.39 -30.41
CA GLY A 41 4.32 -3.17 -30.78
C GLY A 41 3.54 -2.49 -29.65
N CYS A 42 3.64 -2.99 -28.40
CA CYS A 42 2.88 -2.47 -27.27
C CYS A 42 3.69 -1.44 -26.48
N LEU A 43 3.11 -0.26 -26.24
CA LEU A 43 3.74 0.83 -25.50
C LEU A 43 2.89 1.29 -24.32
N HIS A 44 3.55 1.53 -23.20
CA HIS A 44 3.00 2.14 -22.01
C HIS A 44 3.50 3.59 -21.89
N ILE A 45 2.75 4.50 -22.50
CA ILE A 45 3.02 5.94 -22.45
C ILE A 45 2.07 6.57 -21.43
N ARG A 46 2.63 7.30 -20.47
CA ARG A 46 1.87 7.84 -19.32
C ARG A 46 2.06 9.36 -19.19
N PRO A 47 1.14 10.17 -19.74
CA PRO A 47 1.16 11.62 -19.56
C PRO A 47 1.01 12.03 -18.09
N LEU A 48 1.72 13.10 -17.71
CA LEU A 48 1.74 13.65 -16.36
C LEU A 48 0.72 14.79 -16.22
N ILE A 49 -0.48 14.45 -15.77
CA ILE A 49 -1.58 15.42 -15.60
C ILE A 49 -2.08 15.46 -14.16
N ASN A 50 -2.49 16.65 -13.71
CA ASN A 50 -3.09 16.86 -12.39
C ASN A 50 -4.63 16.85 -12.47
N LEU A 51 -5.25 15.72 -12.14
CA LEU A 51 -6.72 15.58 -12.13
C LEU A 51 -7.42 16.31 -10.96
N LYS A 52 -6.67 16.91 -10.04
CA LYS A 52 -7.22 17.82 -9.02
C LYS A 52 -7.62 19.18 -9.61
N GLU A 53 -7.29 19.43 -10.87
CA GLU A 53 -7.61 20.66 -11.59
C GLU A 53 -8.52 20.36 -12.78
N SER A 54 -9.49 21.24 -13.03
CA SER A 54 -10.43 21.08 -14.15
C SER A 54 -9.71 21.07 -15.50
N GLU A 55 -8.64 21.87 -15.64
CA GLU A 55 -7.78 21.86 -16.84
C GLU A 55 -7.14 20.48 -17.06
N GLY A 56 -6.66 19.84 -15.98
CA GLY A 56 -6.08 18.50 -16.08
C GLY A 56 -7.09 17.44 -16.52
N VAL A 57 -8.35 17.56 -16.09
CA VAL A 57 -9.43 16.70 -16.58
C VAL A 57 -9.70 16.94 -18.07
N SER A 58 -9.77 18.20 -18.51
CA SER A 58 -9.93 18.53 -19.93
C SER A 58 -8.78 17.99 -20.79
N LYS A 59 -7.53 18.17 -20.34
CA LYS A 59 -6.34 17.59 -21.02
C LYS A 59 -6.42 16.07 -21.11
N MET A 60 -6.86 15.40 -20.05
CA MET A 60 -7.05 13.94 -20.07
C MET A 60 -7.98 13.51 -21.22
N VAL A 61 -9.11 14.19 -21.37
CA VAL A 61 -10.10 13.90 -22.43
C VAL A 61 -9.51 14.18 -23.80
N SER A 62 -8.97 15.38 -24.02
CA SER A 62 -8.42 15.77 -25.32
C SER A 62 -7.27 14.87 -25.78
N ILE A 63 -6.33 14.55 -24.88
CA ILE A 63 -5.26 13.59 -25.19
C ILE A 63 -5.84 12.22 -25.52
N SER A 64 -6.86 11.75 -24.79
CA SER A 64 -7.50 10.44 -25.08
C SER A 64 -8.17 10.41 -26.44
N ASP A 65 -8.87 11.48 -26.80
CA ASP A 65 -9.51 11.61 -28.12
C ASP A 65 -8.47 11.58 -29.23
N GLU A 66 -7.43 12.41 -29.16
CA GLU A 66 -6.38 12.49 -30.18
C GLU A 66 -5.55 11.20 -30.30
N ILE A 67 -5.21 10.56 -29.16
CA ILE A 67 -4.50 9.29 -29.18
C ILE A 67 -5.38 8.17 -29.73
N SER A 68 -6.69 8.18 -29.45
CA SER A 68 -7.60 7.21 -30.06
C SER A 68 -7.68 7.35 -31.59
N ASP A 69 -7.65 8.59 -32.12
CA ASP A 69 -7.55 8.83 -33.56
C ASP A 69 -6.21 8.36 -34.13
N LEU A 70 -5.10 8.66 -33.44
CA LEU A 70 -3.78 8.22 -33.85
C LEU A 70 -3.67 6.70 -33.90
N VAL A 71 -4.21 6.00 -32.90
CA VAL A 71 -4.23 4.54 -32.87
C VAL A 71 -4.97 3.97 -34.08
N LEU A 72 -6.14 4.52 -34.43
CA LEU A 72 -6.88 4.11 -35.62
C LEU A 72 -6.12 4.39 -36.92
N GLU A 73 -5.50 5.57 -37.03
CA GLU A 73 -4.70 5.94 -38.21
C GLU A 73 -3.57 4.93 -38.46
N TYR A 74 -2.98 4.41 -37.39
CA TYR A 74 -1.91 3.42 -37.46
C TYR A 74 -2.42 1.98 -37.55
N GLY A 75 -3.74 1.74 -37.51
CA GLY A 75 -4.36 0.42 -37.51
C GLY A 75 -4.04 -0.39 -36.25
N GLY A 76 -3.98 0.29 -35.11
CA GLY A 76 -3.62 -0.28 -33.81
C GLY A 76 -4.80 -0.59 -32.89
N SER A 77 -4.47 -0.86 -31.62
CA SER A 77 -5.40 -1.05 -30.51
C SER A 77 -5.12 -0.07 -29.37
N LEU A 78 -6.18 0.42 -28.71
CA LEU A 78 -6.08 1.23 -27.49
C LEU A 78 -5.72 0.40 -26.25
N SER A 79 -5.86 -0.93 -26.31
CA SER A 79 -5.42 -1.85 -25.26
C SER A 79 -4.77 -3.10 -25.87
N GLY A 80 -3.49 -3.28 -25.60
CA GLY A 80 -2.72 -4.46 -25.99
C GLY A 80 -2.87 -5.62 -24.99
N GLU A 81 -2.79 -5.32 -23.69
CA GLU A 81 -2.80 -6.35 -22.62
C GLU A 81 -3.69 -6.04 -21.41
N HIS A 82 -3.97 -4.78 -21.10
CA HIS A 82 -4.65 -4.39 -19.86
C HIS A 82 -6.17 -4.58 -19.88
N GLY A 83 -6.76 -4.68 -21.08
CA GLY A 83 -8.19 -4.64 -21.32
C GLY A 83 -8.79 -3.23 -21.20
N ASP A 84 -10.05 -3.10 -21.63
CA ASP A 84 -10.67 -1.78 -21.75
C ASP A 84 -11.12 -1.19 -20.41
N GLY A 85 -11.63 -2.06 -19.52
CA GLY A 85 -12.16 -1.67 -18.22
C GLY A 85 -13.18 -0.53 -18.35
N LEU A 86 -13.19 0.41 -17.41
CA LEU A 86 -14.00 1.63 -17.55
C LEU A 86 -13.29 2.73 -18.34
N VAL A 87 -11.95 2.73 -18.34
CA VAL A 87 -11.14 3.86 -18.81
C VAL A 87 -11.11 3.97 -20.34
N ARG A 88 -11.19 2.84 -21.07
CA ARG A 88 -11.18 2.83 -22.54
C ARG A 88 -12.56 2.59 -23.16
N SER A 89 -13.51 2.10 -22.38
CA SER A 89 -14.87 1.80 -22.89
C SER A 89 -15.56 2.93 -23.65
N PRO A 90 -15.38 4.23 -23.31
CA PRO A 90 -15.93 5.33 -24.10
C PRO A 90 -15.47 5.35 -25.57
N TYR A 91 -14.34 4.69 -25.88
CA TYR A 91 -13.76 4.61 -27.21
C TYR A 91 -14.04 3.29 -27.92
N ASN A 92 -14.69 2.31 -27.28
CA ASN A 92 -14.85 0.98 -27.86
C ASN A 92 -15.67 1.00 -29.17
N GLU A 93 -16.76 1.75 -29.24
CA GLU A 93 -17.52 1.89 -30.49
C GLU A 93 -16.67 2.51 -31.60
N LYS A 94 -15.82 3.49 -31.28
CA LYS A 94 -14.87 4.10 -32.22
C LYS A 94 -13.82 3.09 -32.70
N MET A 95 -13.32 2.21 -31.82
CA MET A 95 -12.31 1.20 -32.15
C MET A 95 -12.86 0.04 -32.99
N PHE A 96 -14.07 -0.43 -32.69
CA PHE A 96 -14.63 -1.65 -33.29
C PHE A 96 -15.67 -1.37 -34.38
N GLY A 97 -16.19 -0.14 -34.47
CA GLY A 97 -17.31 0.22 -35.32
C GLY A 97 -18.65 -0.25 -34.75
N SER A 98 -19.73 0.38 -35.20
CA SER A 98 -21.08 0.15 -34.66
C SER A 98 -21.55 -1.31 -34.77
N GLN A 99 -21.27 -1.98 -35.89
CA GLN A 99 -21.70 -3.37 -36.10
C GLN A 99 -21.11 -4.34 -35.06
N ILE A 100 -19.81 -4.23 -34.77
CA ILE A 100 -19.16 -5.13 -33.79
C ILE A 100 -19.53 -4.71 -32.37
N TYR A 101 -19.59 -3.41 -32.11
CA TYR A 101 -20.02 -2.89 -30.81
C TYR A 101 -21.46 -3.32 -30.47
N ASP A 102 -22.36 -3.36 -31.44
CA ASP A 102 -23.72 -3.88 -31.28
C ASP A 102 -23.73 -5.37 -30.95
N ALA A 103 -22.86 -6.16 -31.57
CA ALA A 103 -22.68 -7.56 -31.21
C ALA A 103 -22.20 -7.72 -29.75
N PHE A 104 -21.33 -6.83 -29.25
CA PHE A 104 -20.95 -6.83 -27.83
C PHE A 104 -22.16 -6.55 -26.93
N ARG A 105 -23.03 -5.61 -27.33
CA ARG A 105 -24.27 -5.30 -26.60
C ARG A 105 -25.23 -6.48 -26.59
N ASP A 106 -25.36 -7.19 -27.71
CA ASP A 106 -26.21 -8.38 -27.81
C ASP A 106 -25.72 -9.50 -26.89
N VAL A 107 -24.40 -9.78 -26.91
CA VAL A 107 -23.80 -10.75 -25.98
C VAL A 107 -24.02 -10.31 -24.53
N LYS A 108 -23.79 -9.04 -24.21
CA LYS A 108 -24.01 -8.51 -22.86
C LYS A 108 -25.46 -8.72 -22.40
N ARG A 109 -26.45 -8.36 -23.23
CA ARG A 109 -27.88 -8.53 -22.93
C ARG A 109 -28.31 -9.99 -22.81
N ALA A 110 -27.72 -10.88 -23.61
CA ALA A 110 -28.04 -12.30 -23.56
C ALA A 110 -27.59 -12.97 -22.25
N PHE A 111 -26.43 -12.58 -21.72
CA PHE A 111 -25.86 -13.17 -20.50
C PHE A 111 -26.18 -12.39 -19.22
N ASP A 112 -26.53 -11.11 -19.32
CA ASP A 112 -26.83 -10.23 -18.19
C ASP A 112 -28.00 -9.28 -18.54
N PRO A 113 -29.23 -9.82 -18.69
CA PRO A 113 -30.39 -9.04 -19.12
C PRO A 113 -30.76 -7.93 -18.13
N ASP A 114 -30.46 -8.12 -16.84
CA ASP A 114 -30.73 -7.14 -15.78
C ASP A 114 -29.57 -6.14 -15.57
N GLY A 115 -28.44 -6.31 -16.29
CA GLY A 115 -27.30 -5.39 -16.23
C GLY A 115 -26.55 -5.37 -14.90
N ILE A 116 -26.59 -6.44 -14.11
CA ILE A 116 -25.98 -6.48 -12.77
C ILE A 116 -24.50 -6.88 -12.78
N MET A 117 -24.02 -7.49 -13.86
CA MET A 117 -22.65 -7.97 -13.99
C MET A 117 -21.72 -6.85 -14.49
N ASN A 118 -21.22 -6.02 -13.57
CA ASN A 118 -20.22 -4.98 -13.86
C ASN A 118 -20.66 -3.94 -14.91
N PRO A 119 -21.79 -3.23 -14.69
CA PRO A 119 -22.40 -2.33 -15.66
C PRO A 119 -21.49 -1.17 -16.10
N GLY A 120 -21.78 -0.65 -17.30
CA GLY A 120 -21.14 0.52 -17.90
C GLY A 120 -19.67 0.30 -18.27
N LYS A 121 -19.27 -0.94 -18.56
CA LYS A 121 -17.92 -1.31 -18.98
C LYS A 121 -18.01 -2.23 -20.19
N ILE A 122 -17.04 -2.11 -21.07
CA ILE A 122 -16.97 -2.66 -22.43
C ILE A 122 -18.03 -2.09 -23.36
N VAL A 123 -19.28 -2.02 -22.91
CA VAL A 123 -20.43 -1.45 -23.60
C VAL A 123 -21.21 -0.49 -22.70
N ASP A 124 -21.97 0.39 -23.34
CA ASP A 124 -22.87 1.37 -22.71
C ASP A 124 -22.18 2.16 -21.59
N SER A 125 -20.91 2.52 -21.83
CA SER A 125 -20.08 3.20 -20.83
C SER A 125 -20.49 4.66 -20.67
N PRO A 126 -20.51 5.19 -19.44
CA PRO A 126 -20.58 6.63 -19.24
C PRO A 126 -19.31 7.32 -19.77
N PRO A 127 -19.33 8.66 -19.92
CA PRO A 127 -18.13 9.43 -20.24
C PRO A 127 -16.98 9.15 -19.27
N MET A 128 -15.74 9.22 -19.76
CA MET A 128 -14.54 8.91 -18.96
C MET A 128 -14.38 9.79 -17.70
N THR A 129 -15.05 10.95 -17.65
CA THR A 129 -15.01 11.91 -16.56
C THR A 129 -15.97 11.60 -15.41
N ASN A 130 -16.91 10.67 -15.58
CA ASN A 130 -17.94 10.40 -14.56
C ASN A 130 -17.42 9.68 -13.32
N SER A 131 -16.39 8.83 -13.45
CA SER A 131 -15.91 7.94 -12.37
C SER A 131 -14.46 8.21 -11.99
N LEU A 132 -14.08 9.49 -11.94
CA LEU A 132 -12.74 9.89 -11.56
C LEU A 132 -12.46 9.60 -10.09
N ARG A 133 -11.41 8.80 -9.85
CA ARG A 133 -10.92 8.51 -8.50
C ARG A 133 -10.37 9.77 -7.79
N ILE A 134 -9.78 10.67 -8.56
CA ILE A 134 -9.30 11.99 -8.15
C ILE A 134 -9.92 12.97 -9.14
N SER A 135 -10.64 13.96 -8.62
CA SER A 135 -11.32 14.99 -9.41
C SER A 135 -11.03 16.38 -8.83
N PRO A 136 -11.48 17.48 -9.46
CA PRO A 136 -11.34 18.81 -8.89
C PRO A 136 -12.07 19.02 -7.55
N GLN A 137 -13.03 18.14 -7.23
CA GLN A 137 -13.73 18.13 -5.95
C GLN A 137 -12.95 17.36 -4.87
N TYR A 138 -11.96 16.55 -5.25
CA TYR A 138 -11.12 15.81 -4.32
C TYR A 138 -10.21 16.79 -3.56
N LYS A 139 -10.53 17.03 -2.29
CA LYS A 139 -9.78 17.89 -1.39
C LYS A 139 -9.47 17.12 -0.11
N PRO A 140 -8.30 16.47 -0.01
CA PRO A 140 -7.94 15.76 1.20
C PRO A 140 -7.72 16.76 2.34
N ILE A 141 -8.15 16.42 3.55
CA ILE A 141 -7.85 17.24 4.72
C ILE A 141 -6.35 17.28 4.98
N GLU A 142 -5.88 18.41 5.49
CA GLU A 142 -4.52 18.51 6.02
C GLU A 142 -4.52 18.07 7.48
N ILE A 143 -3.54 17.25 7.85
CA ILE A 143 -3.33 16.80 9.22
C ILE A 143 -1.88 17.03 9.60
N GLU A 144 -1.65 17.38 10.85
CA GLU A 144 -0.29 17.38 11.42
C GLU A 144 0.24 15.95 11.42
N THR A 145 1.42 15.71 10.85
CA THR A 145 2.02 14.37 10.75
C THR A 145 3.21 14.20 11.69
N ALA A 146 3.38 12.99 12.23
CA ALA A 146 4.58 12.64 12.99
C ALA A 146 5.77 12.38 12.05
N PHE A 147 5.52 11.83 10.86
CA PHE A 147 6.54 11.70 9.81
C PHE A 147 6.61 12.94 8.93
N ALA A 148 7.82 13.22 8.42
CA ALA A 148 8.07 14.36 7.54
C ALA A 148 7.63 14.14 6.08
N TYR A 149 7.34 12.90 5.65
CA TYR A 149 6.97 12.55 4.26
C TYR A 149 7.83 13.23 3.17
N LYS A 150 9.15 13.30 3.36
CA LYS A 150 10.06 14.06 2.47
C LYS A 150 9.99 13.66 0.99
N GLU A 151 9.77 12.38 0.71
CA GLU A 151 9.71 11.86 -0.66
C GLU A 151 8.30 12.02 -1.25
N GLU A 152 7.26 11.79 -0.44
CA GLU A 152 5.86 11.80 -0.90
C GLU A 152 5.23 13.21 -0.84
N GLY A 153 5.81 14.13 -0.07
CA GLY A 153 5.33 15.49 0.19
C GLY A 153 4.31 15.58 1.32
N SER A 154 3.39 14.62 1.46
CA SER A 154 2.40 14.60 2.54
C SER A 154 1.86 13.20 2.82
N PHE A 155 1.14 13.05 3.94
CA PHE A 155 0.41 11.80 4.23
C PHE A 155 -0.65 11.50 3.16
N ALA A 156 -1.39 12.52 2.69
CA ALA A 156 -2.38 12.36 1.63
C ALA A 156 -1.74 11.87 0.33
N HIS A 157 -0.61 12.46 -0.09
CA HIS A 157 0.11 12.04 -1.28
C HIS A 157 0.68 10.62 -1.14
N ALA A 158 1.19 10.25 0.04
CA ALA A 158 1.65 8.89 0.30
C ALA A 158 0.52 7.85 0.17
N ILE A 159 -0.72 8.20 0.54
CA ILE A 159 -1.91 7.37 0.32
C ILE A 159 -2.27 7.31 -1.18
N GLU A 160 -2.18 8.45 -1.89
CA GLU A 160 -2.51 8.59 -3.31
C GLU A 160 -1.58 7.79 -4.23
N MET A 161 -0.36 7.47 -3.79
CA MET A 161 0.56 6.56 -4.50
C MET A 161 -0.08 5.22 -4.85
N CYS A 162 -1.08 4.74 -4.09
CA CYS A 162 -1.81 3.54 -4.46
C CYS A 162 -2.57 3.75 -5.77
N ASN A 163 -2.09 3.25 -6.90
CA ASN A 163 -2.78 3.40 -8.20
C ASN A 163 -4.06 2.56 -8.36
N GLY A 164 -4.29 1.57 -7.48
CA GLY A 164 -5.50 0.76 -7.45
C GLY A 164 -5.46 -0.53 -8.28
N GLN A 165 -4.33 -0.91 -8.88
CA GLN A 165 -4.19 -2.03 -9.82
C GLN A 165 -4.51 -3.44 -9.27
N GLY A 166 -4.69 -3.62 -7.97
CA GLY A 166 -5.06 -4.92 -7.40
C GLY A 166 -3.97 -5.99 -7.39
N ALA A 167 -2.71 -5.69 -7.78
CA ALA A 167 -1.57 -6.61 -7.68
C ALA A 167 -1.38 -7.19 -6.25
N CYS A 168 -1.80 -6.43 -5.23
CA CYS A 168 -1.89 -6.88 -3.84
C CYS A 168 -3.11 -7.77 -3.54
N ARG A 169 -3.55 -8.57 -4.53
CA ARG A 169 -4.58 -9.61 -4.38
C ARG A 169 -4.13 -10.98 -4.89
N LYS A 170 -2.86 -11.10 -5.31
CA LYS A 170 -2.30 -12.35 -5.79
C LYS A 170 -2.38 -13.44 -4.71
N VAL A 171 -2.64 -14.67 -5.15
CA VAL A 171 -2.81 -15.84 -4.27
C VAL A 171 -1.81 -16.96 -4.53
N LEU A 172 -1.11 -16.92 -5.68
CA LEU A 172 -0.26 -18.01 -6.15
C LEU A 172 1.23 -17.82 -5.82
N GLY A 173 1.68 -16.61 -5.47
CA GLY A 173 3.10 -16.39 -5.16
C GLY A 173 3.46 -14.94 -4.81
N GLY A 174 4.74 -14.74 -4.47
CA GLY A 174 5.33 -13.48 -4.06
C GLY A 174 4.92 -13.03 -2.64
N THR A 175 5.51 -11.93 -2.17
CA THR A 175 5.19 -11.41 -0.84
C THR A 175 3.81 -10.77 -0.84
N MET A 176 2.98 -11.17 0.12
CA MET A 176 1.59 -10.70 0.25
C MET A 176 1.21 -10.44 1.71
N CYS A 177 0.22 -9.57 1.92
CA CYS A 177 -0.37 -9.34 3.23
C CYS A 177 -0.90 -10.67 3.78
N PRO A 178 -0.36 -11.20 4.90
CA PRO A 178 -0.81 -12.49 5.43
C PRO A 178 -2.30 -12.49 5.79
N SER A 179 -2.82 -11.34 6.26
CA SER A 179 -4.24 -11.17 6.55
C SER A 179 -5.12 -11.29 5.32
N TYR A 180 -4.74 -10.73 4.17
CA TYR A 180 -5.45 -10.96 2.91
C TYR A 180 -5.34 -12.42 2.46
N MET A 181 -4.19 -13.07 2.64
CA MET A 181 -4.01 -14.47 2.25
C MET A 181 -4.94 -15.43 3.00
N VAL A 182 -5.24 -15.11 4.26
CA VAL A 182 -6.16 -15.89 5.09
C VAL A 182 -7.62 -15.50 4.82
N THR A 183 -7.95 -14.20 4.84
CA THR A 183 -9.34 -13.74 4.79
C THR A 183 -9.93 -13.65 3.39
N ARG A 184 -9.09 -13.36 2.39
CA ARG A 184 -9.48 -13.00 1.02
C ARG A 184 -10.31 -11.72 0.90
N ASP A 185 -10.50 -11.00 2.00
CA ASP A 185 -11.24 -9.74 2.03
C ASP A 185 -10.35 -8.58 1.57
N GLU A 186 -10.87 -7.79 0.63
CA GLU A 186 -10.15 -6.67 0.01
C GLU A 186 -9.59 -5.68 1.03
N GLU A 187 -10.31 -5.44 2.12
CA GLU A 187 -9.90 -4.52 3.19
C GLU A 187 -8.55 -4.88 3.81
N HIS A 188 -8.21 -6.17 3.83
CA HIS A 188 -6.96 -6.64 4.40
C HIS A 188 -5.77 -6.56 3.43
N SER A 189 -6.02 -6.18 2.16
CA SER A 189 -4.97 -5.90 1.18
C SER A 189 -4.36 -4.51 1.35
N THR A 190 -3.18 -4.28 0.75
CA THR A 190 -2.57 -2.95 0.68
C THR A 190 -3.51 -1.92 0.04
N ARG A 191 -4.19 -2.28 -1.06
CA ARG A 191 -5.11 -1.38 -1.76
C ARG A 191 -6.34 -1.08 -0.93
N GLY A 192 -6.91 -2.07 -0.24
CA GLY A 192 -8.05 -1.88 0.66
C GLY A 192 -7.73 -0.87 1.77
N ARG A 193 -6.60 -1.06 2.45
CA ARG A 193 -6.13 -0.16 3.51
C ARG A 193 -5.88 1.27 3.01
N ALA A 194 -5.20 1.42 1.88
CA ALA A 194 -4.96 2.73 1.27
C ALA A 194 -6.27 3.41 0.82
N ASN A 195 -7.22 2.64 0.28
CA ASN A 195 -8.54 3.15 -0.10
C ASN A 195 -9.35 3.61 1.11
N ALA A 196 -9.34 2.86 2.21
CA ALA A 196 -10.01 3.25 3.46
C ALA A 196 -9.46 4.57 3.99
N LEU A 197 -8.13 4.70 4.10
CA LEU A 197 -7.48 5.95 4.49
C LEU A 197 -7.83 7.10 3.54
N ARG A 198 -7.76 6.88 2.23
CA ARG A 198 -8.12 7.92 1.25
C ARG A 198 -9.55 8.37 1.44
N GLY A 199 -10.48 7.43 1.62
CA GLY A 199 -11.90 7.76 1.79
C GLY A 199 -12.13 8.68 2.98
N ALA A 200 -11.48 8.40 4.12
CA ALA A 200 -11.54 9.27 5.30
C ALA A 200 -10.83 10.61 5.07
N MET A 201 -9.68 10.62 4.39
CA MET A 201 -8.94 11.86 4.09
C MET A 201 -9.70 12.77 3.12
N SER A 202 -10.36 12.20 2.11
CA SER A 202 -11.02 12.94 1.02
C SER A 202 -12.47 13.33 1.30
N GLY A 203 -13.04 12.89 2.44
CA GLY A 203 -14.44 13.11 2.76
C GLY A 203 -15.43 12.18 2.05
N ALA A 204 -14.95 11.17 1.32
CA ALA A 204 -15.82 10.12 0.78
C ALA A 204 -16.37 9.21 1.89
N LEU A 205 -15.69 9.18 3.03
CA LEU A 205 -16.18 8.75 4.33
C LEU A 205 -16.12 9.95 5.27
N PRO A 206 -16.96 10.00 6.33
CA PRO A 206 -16.86 11.05 7.35
C PRO A 206 -15.43 11.14 7.89
N HIS A 207 -14.84 12.33 8.00
CA HIS A 207 -13.42 12.51 8.34
C HIS A 207 -13.05 11.90 9.69
N GLU A 208 -13.99 11.90 10.65
CA GLU A 208 -13.86 11.25 11.95
C GLU A 208 -13.58 9.74 11.84
N SER A 209 -13.94 9.11 10.72
CA SER A 209 -13.66 7.71 10.41
C SER A 209 -12.17 7.40 10.41
N LEU A 210 -11.29 8.39 10.17
CA LEU A 210 -9.83 8.23 10.20
C LEU A 210 -9.33 7.66 11.53
N THR A 211 -10.06 7.89 12.62
CA THR A 211 -9.71 7.44 13.97
C THR A 211 -10.78 6.54 14.60
N SER A 212 -11.65 5.97 13.77
CA SER A 212 -12.73 5.07 14.19
C SER A 212 -12.25 3.65 14.46
N GLU A 213 -12.99 2.89 15.27
CA GLU A 213 -12.76 1.46 15.48
C GLU A 213 -12.82 0.67 14.16
N ARG A 214 -13.65 1.09 13.21
CA ARG A 214 -13.74 0.45 11.89
C ARG A 214 -12.44 0.61 11.09
N MET A 215 -11.81 1.79 11.14
CA MET A 215 -10.50 2.03 10.54
C MET A 215 -9.37 1.34 11.31
N MET A 216 -9.55 1.12 12.62
CA MET A 216 -8.65 0.25 13.37
C MET A 216 -8.76 -1.21 12.90
N ALA A 217 -9.98 -1.75 12.70
CA ALA A 217 -10.19 -3.11 12.21
C ALA A 217 -9.59 -3.34 10.80
N VAL A 218 -9.93 -2.44 9.87
CA VAL A 218 -8.98 -1.76 8.98
C VAL A 218 -7.54 -2.25 9.06
N MET A 219 -6.79 -1.55 9.90
CA MET A 219 -5.34 -1.54 10.04
C MET A 219 -4.76 -2.65 10.92
N ASP A 220 -5.55 -3.25 11.80
CA ASP A 220 -5.06 -4.08 12.92
C ASP A 220 -4.22 -5.25 12.44
N LEU A 221 -4.72 -6.00 11.45
CA LEU A 221 -4.05 -7.18 10.91
C LEU A 221 -2.90 -6.88 9.92
N CYS A 222 -2.48 -5.62 9.79
CA CYS A 222 -1.26 -5.28 9.06
C CYS A 222 -0.04 -5.49 9.97
N LEU A 223 0.86 -6.38 9.59
CA LEU A 223 2.08 -6.69 10.35
C LEU A 223 3.21 -5.67 10.17
N GLU A 224 2.99 -4.62 9.38
CA GLU A 224 4.00 -3.57 9.12
C GLU A 224 5.31 -4.10 8.50
N CYS A 225 5.28 -5.30 7.91
CA CYS A 225 6.46 -6.00 7.37
C CYS A 225 7.10 -5.34 6.14
N LYS A 226 6.50 -4.26 5.60
CA LYS A 226 6.94 -3.53 4.39
C LYS A 226 7.02 -4.35 3.09
N GLY A 227 6.47 -5.56 3.04
CA GLY A 227 6.35 -6.31 1.79
C GLY A 227 5.59 -5.54 0.69
N CYS A 228 4.60 -4.74 1.08
CA CYS A 228 3.90 -3.82 0.18
C CYS A 228 4.82 -2.79 -0.49
N LYS A 229 5.83 -2.25 0.20
CA LYS A 229 6.75 -1.24 -0.35
C LYS A 229 7.66 -1.84 -1.42
N ALA A 230 8.08 -3.09 -1.22
CA ALA A 230 8.97 -3.81 -2.13
C ALA A 230 8.23 -4.36 -3.35
N GLU A 231 7.04 -4.92 -3.17
CA GLU A 231 6.31 -5.64 -4.22
C GLU A 231 5.35 -4.77 -5.02
N CYS A 232 4.85 -3.67 -4.44
CA CYS A 232 3.91 -2.82 -5.14
C CYS A 232 4.65 -2.04 -6.24
N PRO A 233 4.19 -2.07 -7.50
CA PRO A 233 4.76 -1.25 -8.57
C PRO A 233 4.66 0.26 -8.31
N SER A 234 3.86 0.68 -7.33
CA SER A 234 3.75 2.08 -6.88
C SER A 234 4.43 2.34 -5.54
N ASN A 235 5.19 1.37 -5.02
CA ASN A 235 5.99 1.45 -3.79
C ASN A 235 5.24 1.95 -2.55
N VAL A 236 3.96 1.63 -2.42
CA VAL A 236 3.12 2.04 -1.27
C VAL A 236 3.68 1.46 0.04
N ASP A 237 4.13 2.33 0.95
CA ASP A 237 4.62 1.95 2.28
C ASP A 237 3.47 1.91 3.30
N MET A 238 2.73 0.80 3.31
CA MET A 238 1.61 0.62 4.25
C MET A 238 2.06 0.59 5.71
N ALA A 239 3.32 0.25 6.00
CA ALA A 239 3.84 0.31 7.37
C ALA A 239 3.93 1.76 7.84
N LYS A 240 4.55 2.63 7.04
CA LYS A 240 4.61 4.08 7.31
C LYS A 240 3.22 4.70 7.42
N LEU A 241 2.29 4.32 6.54
CA LEU A 241 0.90 4.78 6.63
C LEU A 241 0.20 4.31 7.91
N LYS A 242 0.39 3.05 8.31
CA LYS A 242 -0.18 2.52 9.55
C LYS A 242 0.41 3.20 10.78
N TYR A 243 1.71 3.48 10.81
CA TYR A 243 2.33 4.19 11.93
C TYR A 243 1.72 5.58 12.14
N GLU A 244 1.55 6.36 11.06
CA GLU A 244 0.90 7.67 11.14
C GLU A 244 -0.57 7.53 11.57
N PHE A 245 -1.31 6.57 11.03
CA PHE A 245 -2.67 6.25 11.49
C PHE A 245 -2.71 5.92 12.99
N MET A 246 -1.80 5.05 13.47
CA MET A 246 -1.75 4.63 14.88
C MET A 246 -1.43 5.80 15.81
N ASP A 247 -0.56 6.73 15.41
CA ASP A 247 -0.32 7.98 16.15
C ASP A 247 -1.62 8.77 16.34
N LYS A 248 -2.38 9.01 15.26
CA LYS A 248 -3.67 9.73 15.36
C LYS A 248 -4.70 8.95 16.16
N TYR A 249 -4.82 7.66 15.91
CA TYR A 249 -5.79 6.80 16.57
C TYR A 249 -5.55 6.79 18.09
N LYS A 250 -4.30 6.62 18.54
CA LYS A 250 -3.97 6.54 19.96
C LYS A 250 -3.99 7.90 20.66
N LYS A 251 -3.65 9.00 19.98
CA LYS A 251 -3.85 10.34 20.53
C LYS A 251 -5.32 10.65 20.82
N LYS A 252 -6.24 10.18 19.97
CA LYS A 252 -7.69 10.40 20.16
C LYS A 252 -8.34 9.39 21.11
N ASN A 253 -8.04 8.10 20.96
CA ASN A 253 -8.72 7.02 21.68
C ASN A 253 -7.95 6.55 22.93
N GLY A 254 -6.75 7.09 23.17
CA GLY A 254 -5.89 6.71 24.27
C GLY A 254 -5.11 5.42 24.05
N TYR A 255 -4.22 5.14 24.99
CA TYR A 255 -3.40 3.93 25.03
C TYR A 255 -3.97 2.94 26.04
N SER A 256 -4.20 1.70 25.59
CA SER A 256 -4.61 0.59 26.44
C SER A 256 -3.48 0.17 27.38
N LEU A 257 -3.82 -0.64 28.39
CA LEU A 257 -2.80 -1.25 29.26
C LEU A 257 -1.78 -2.05 28.43
N ARG A 258 -2.24 -2.79 27.41
CA ARG A 258 -1.38 -3.55 26.50
C ARG A 258 -0.36 -2.64 25.81
N ASP A 259 -0.81 -1.50 25.30
CA ASP A 259 0.06 -0.57 24.57
C ASP A 259 1.17 -0.05 25.48
N ARG A 260 0.86 0.26 26.75
CA ARG A 260 1.85 0.71 27.74
C ARG A 260 2.83 -0.39 28.10
N LEU A 261 2.34 -1.61 28.34
CA LEU A 261 3.19 -2.77 28.65
C LEU A 261 4.18 -3.09 27.53
N MET A 262 3.71 -3.04 26.28
CA MET A 262 4.55 -3.34 25.11
C MET A 262 5.46 -2.17 24.73
N GLY A 263 4.96 -0.93 24.80
CA GLY A 263 5.73 0.28 24.48
C GLY A 263 6.90 0.50 25.42
N ASP A 264 6.71 0.20 26.71
CA ASP A 264 7.73 0.39 27.76
C ASP A 264 8.38 -0.93 28.22
N VAL A 265 8.36 -1.98 27.38
CA VAL A 265 8.86 -3.32 27.73
C VAL A 265 10.30 -3.28 28.25
N ALA A 266 11.16 -2.40 27.71
CA ALA A 266 12.53 -2.25 28.16
C ALA A 266 12.64 -1.73 29.61
N PHE A 267 11.76 -0.80 29.99
CA PHE A 267 11.69 -0.27 31.34
C PHE A 267 11.20 -1.34 32.33
N PHE A 268 10.12 -2.04 31.98
CA PHE A 268 9.58 -3.12 32.83
C PHE A 268 10.58 -4.27 32.97
N ASN A 269 11.24 -4.69 31.89
CA ASN A 269 12.27 -5.73 31.95
C ASN A 269 13.46 -5.31 32.81
N LYS A 270 13.87 -4.05 32.76
CA LYS A 270 14.93 -3.50 33.63
C LYS A 270 14.55 -3.60 35.11
N LEU A 271 13.31 -3.27 35.47
CA LEU A 271 12.84 -3.36 36.85
C LEU A 271 12.61 -4.79 37.33
N ALA A 272 12.13 -5.67 36.44
CA ALA A 272 11.72 -7.03 36.80
C ALA A 272 12.85 -8.06 36.74
N SER A 273 13.90 -7.83 35.94
CA SER A 273 15.01 -8.78 35.76
C SER A 273 15.82 -9.11 37.02
N PRO A 274 16.08 -8.19 37.98
CA PRO A 274 16.75 -8.55 39.23
C PRO A 274 15.98 -9.57 40.08
N LEU A 275 14.66 -9.64 39.90
CA LEU A 275 13.76 -10.56 40.57
C LEU A 275 13.23 -11.64 39.61
N ALA A 276 13.95 -11.95 38.53
CA ALA A 276 13.52 -12.86 37.46
C ALA A 276 12.88 -14.17 37.96
N PRO A 277 13.40 -14.90 38.96
CA PRO A 277 12.77 -16.11 39.43
C PRO A 277 11.33 -15.88 39.93
N LEU A 278 11.07 -14.77 40.62
CA LEU A 278 9.75 -14.42 41.15
C LEU A 278 8.84 -13.84 40.07
N THR A 279 9.37 -12.98 39.21
CA THR A 279 8.58 -12.32 38.14
C THR A 279 8.20 -13.29 37.03
N ASN A 280 8.95 -14.38 36.84
CA ASN A 280 8.61 -15.44 35.90
C ASN A 280 7.49 -16.39 36.39
N LEU A 281 7.23 -16.49 37.70
CA LEU A 281 6.16 -17.34 38.24
C LEU A 281 4.78 -17.01 37.66
N PRO A 282 4.28 -15.76 37.72
CA PRO A 282 2.98 -15.43 37.15
C PRO A 282 2.94 -15.63 35.64
N LEU A 283 4.04 -15.35 34.91
CA LEU A 283 4.12 -15.50 33.45
C LEU A 283 4.01 -16.96 32.99
N LYS A 284 4.40 -17.92 33.84
CA LYS A 284 4.25 -19.36 33.59
C LYS A 284 2.89 -19.92 34.05
N SER A 285 2.29 -19.31 35.08
CA SER A 285 1.05 -19.80 35.68
C SER A 285 -0.16 -19.59 34.77
N ALA A 286 -1.10 -20.55 34.76
CA ALA A 286 -2.36 -20.41 34.04
C ALA A 286 -3.18 -19.22 34.55
N ILE A 287 -3.19 -18.99 35.87
CA ILE A 287 -3.90 -17.87 36.50
C ILE A 287 -3.31 -16.53 36.04
N GLY A 288 -1.98 -16.38 36.03
CA GLY A 288 -1.33 -15.16 35.56
C GLY A 288 -1.60 -14.90 34.09
N LYS A 289 -1.61 -15.95 33.25
CA LYS A 289 -1.99 -15.82 31.82
C LYS A 289 -3.46 -15.42 31.64
N GLU A 290 -4.38 -15.95 32.44
CA GLU A 290 -5.80 -15.55 32.42
C GLU A 290 -5.99 -14.08 32.83
N ILE A 291 -5.25 -13.62 33.86
CA ILE A 291 -5.23 -12.22 34.27
C ILE A 291 -4.71 -11.34 33.13
N LEU A 292 -3.61 -11.71 32.48
CA LEU A 292 -3.05 -10.96 31.35
C LEU A 292 -4.00 -10.94 30.14
N GLU A 293 -4.69 -12.04 29.84
CA GLU A 293 -5.70 -12.09 28.79
C GLU A 293 -6.84 -11.12 29.09
N ARG A 294 -7.38 -11.16 30.32
CA ARG A 294 -8.53 -10.34 30.72
C ARG A 294 -8.22 -8.85 30.79
N TYR A 295 -7.06 -8.46 31.31
CA TYR A 295 -6.74 -7.04 31.56
C TYR A 295 -5.82 -6.41 30.51
N ALA A 296 -4.94 -7.21 29.90
CA ALA A 296 -3.96 -6.72 28.92
C ALA A 296 -4.21 -7.28 27.51
N GLY A 297 -5.23 -8.11 27.28
CA GLY A 297 -5.56 -8.63 25.95
C GLY A 297 -4.44 -9.46 25.32
N ILE A 298 -3.62 -10.11 26.15
CA ILE A 298 -2.58 -11.04 25.70
C ILE A 298 -3.14 -12.45 25.77
N ASP A 299 -3.36 -13.07 24.61
CA ASP A 299 -3.94 -14.41 24.50
C ASP A 299 -3.18 -15.43 25.36
N LYS A 300 -3.90 -16.16 26.23
CA LYS A 300 -3.30 -17.08 27.19
C LYS A 300 -2.57 -18.27 26.56
N ARG A 301 -2.83 -18.56 25.29
CA ARG A 301 -2.13 -19.62 24.53
C ARG A 301 -0.70 -19.19 24.14
N ARG A 302 -0.35 -17.92 24.30
CA ARG A 302 0.99 -17.43 24.00
C ARG A 302 2.01 -17.89 25.04
N GLU A 303 3.21 -18.17 24.55
CA GLU A 303 4.40 -18.30 25.38
C GLU A 303 4.96 -16.91 25.62
N LEU A 304 4.99 -16.50 26.88
CA LEU A 304 5.52 -15.20 27.27
C LEU A 304 7.05 -15.29 27.38
N PRO A 305 7.80 -14.24 26.99
CA PRO A 305 9.25 -14.25 27.09
C PRO A 305 9.64 -14.17 28.57
N MET A 306 10.41 -15.15 29.04
CA MET A 306 10.90 -15.18 30.41
C MET A 306 12.04 -14.18 30.59
N LEU A 307 12.18 -13.62 31.79
CA LEU A 307 13.33 -12.81 32.17
C LEU A 307 14.49 -13.70 32.60
N ALA A 308 15.71 -13.32 32.21
CA ALA A 308 16.94 -13.95 32.65
C ALA A 308 17.40 -13.33 33.97
N SER A 309 17.82 -14.18 34.92
CA SER A 309 18.38 -13.72 36.20
C SER A 309 19.71 -13.00 36.05
N GLN A 310 20.48 -13.33 35.01
CA GLN A 310 21.69 -12.61 34.61
C GLN A 310 21.46 -12.00 33.23
N THR A 311 21.48 -10.68 33.15
CA THR A 311 21.37 -9.94 31.88
C THR A 311 22.65 -10.07 31.04
N PHE A 312 22.55 -9.87 29.73
CA PHE A 312 23.73 -9.87 28.84
C PHE A 312 24.78 -8.86 29.32
N ARG A 313 24.37 -7.64 29.70
CA ARG A 313 25.29 -6.61 30.22
C ARG A 313 25.95 -7.02 31.54
N GLN A 314 25.25 -7.71 32.44
CA GLN A 314 25.85 -8.23 33.66
C GLN A 314 26.86 -9.34 33.35
N TRP A 315 26.51 -10.28 32.49
CA TRP A 315 27.41 -11.32 32.02
C TRP A 315 28.68 -10.72 31.38
N PHE A 316 28.52 -9.72 30.51
CA PHE A 316 29.65 -9.10 29.80
C PHE A 316 30.63 -8.47 30.79
N ARG A 317 30.13 -7.71 31.78
CA ARG A 317 30.96 -7.16 32.86
C ARG A 317 31.63 -8.23 33.71
N ALA A 318 30.91 -9.30 34.05
CA ALA A 318 31.45 -10.41 34.83
C ALA A 318 32.51 -11.22 34.07
N SER A 319 32.45 -11.25 32.73
CA SER A 319 33.37 -11.98 31.86
C SER A 319 34.64 -11.20 31.50
N GLY A 320 34.94 -10.11 32.22
CA GLY A 320 36.10 -9.25 31.96
C GLY A 320 35.81 -8.03 31.08
N GLY A 321 34.56 -7.83 30.65
CA GLY A 321 34.13 -6.65 29.90
C GLY A 321 34.88 -6.46 28.59
N SER A 322 35.14 -5.20 28.24
CA SER A 322 36.03 -4.88 27.13
C SER A 322 37.48 -5.16 27.54
N PRO A 323 38.23 -6.02 26.83
CA PRO A 323 39.63 -6.23 27.13
C PRO A 323 40.40 -4.91 26.97
N ALA A 324 41.39 -4.66 27.85
CA ALA A 324 42.37 -3.60 27.61
C ALA A 324 43.13 -3.94 26.31
N SER A 325 43.09 -3.06 25.30
CA SER A 325 43.49 -3.43 23.95
C SER A 325 44.26 -2.34 23.22
N ASP A 326 45.41 -2.72 22.62
CA ASP A 326 46.10 -2.02 21.52
C ASP A 326 45.43 -2.32 20.16
N ALA A 327 44.10 -2.31 20.10
CA ALA A 327 43.32 -2.80 18.95
C ALA A 327 43.70 -2.07 17.66
N LYS A 328 44.31 -2.79 16.71
CA LYS A 328 44.72 -2.26 15.40
C LYS A 328 43.55 -1.85 14.50
N HIS A 329 42.33 -2.32 14.79
CA HIS A 329 41.14 -2.11 13.95
C HIS A 329 40.08 -1.20 14.61
N GLY A 330 40.44 -0.50 15.69
CA GLY A 330 39.57 0.47 16.35
C GLY A 330 38.59 -0.13 17.37
N THR A 331 37.70 0.72 17.86
CA THR A 331 36.76 0.42 18.96
C THR A 331 35.51 -0.30 18.45
N VAL A 332 35.15 -1.41 19.07
CA VAL A 332 33.87 -2.11 18.84
C VAL A 332 32.86 -1.73 19.91
N VAL A 333 31.66 -1.34 19.50
CA VAL A 333 30.54 -1.04 20.40
C VAL A 333 29.49 -2.15 20.28
N LEU A 334 29.22 -2.86 21.38
CA LEU A 334 28.16 -3.86 21.46
C LEU A 334 26.88 -3.24 22.01
N PHE A 335 25.80 -3.30 21.24
CA PHE A 335 24.48 -2.84 21.65
C PHE A 335 23.50 -4.03 21.71
N PRO A 336 23.35 -4.70 22.87
CA PRO A 336 22.34 -5.73 23.01
C PRO A 336 20.95 -5.07 23.02
N ASP A 337 20.06 -5.56 22.18
CA ASP A 337 18.65 -5.14 22.20
C ASP A 337 17.97 -5.53 23.52
N THR A 338 16.74 -5.05 23.73
CA THR A 338 15.96 -5.30 24.95
C THR A 338 15.82 -6.79 25.28
N PHE A 339 15.50 -7.62 24.30
CA PHE A 339 15.24 -9.05 24.49
C PHE A 339 16.54 -9.83 24.65
N THR A 340 17.57 -9.52 23.87
CA THR A 340 18.91 -10.08 24.05
C THR A 340 19.45 -9.72 25.44
N ASN A 341 19.24 -8.50 25.93
CA ASN A 341 19.75 -8.13 27.24
C ASN A 341 19.00 -8.79 28.41
N TYR A 342 17.66 -8.80 28.38
CA TYR A 342 16.85 -9.16 29.55
C TYR A 342 16.17 -10.54 29.48
N ASN A 343 15.91 -11.08 28.29
CA ASN A 343 15.13 -12.32 28.14
C ASN A 343 15.99 -13.51 27.69
N HIS A 344 16.81 -13.29 26.67
CA HIS A 344 17.62 -14.34 26.04
C HIS A 344 19.09 -13.91 25.88
N PRO A 345 19.81 -13.64 26.99
CA PRO A 345 21.23 -13.29 26.94
C PRO A 345 22.04 -14.31 26.16
N SER A 346 21.72 -15.61 26.28
CA SER A 346 22.37 -16.70 25.56
C SER A 346 22.39 -16.56 24.03
N TRP A 347 21.44 -15.84 23.42
CA TRP A 347 21.45 -15.64 21.97
C TRP A 347 22.58 -14.71 21.52
N GLY A 348 22.92 -13.70 22.34
CA GLY A 348 24.08 -12.85 22.12
C GLY A 348 25.41 -13.50 22.48
N LEU A 349 25.40 -14.68 23.11
CA LEU A 349 26.59 -15.41 23.56
C LEU A 349 27.00 -16.55 22.64
N ARG A 350 26.22 -16.84 21.59
CA ARG A 350 26.49 -18.00 20.74
C ARG A 350 27.88 -17.88 20.11
N ARG A 351 28.75 -18.80 20.54
CA ARG A 351 29.93 -19.27 19.84
C ARG A 351 29.53 -20.10 18.64
#